data_AF-A0A2V5T9S6-F1
#
_entry.id   AF-A0A2V5T9S6-F1
#
_cell.length_a   1.000
_cell.length_b   1.000
_cell.length_c   1.000
_cell.angle_alpha   90.00
_cell.angle_beta   90.00
_cell.angle_gamma   90.00
#
_symmetry.space_group_name_H-M   'P 1'
#
loop_
_entity.id
_entity.type
_entity.pdbx_description
1 polymer ?
#
loop_
_entity_poly.entity_id
_entity_poly.type
_entity_poly.pdbx_seq_one_letter_code
_entity_poly.pdbx_strand_id
1 'polypeptide(L)' 'MTTRWTRKDLLGLRELSADELNFVLETADAFKEVGTREIKKVPALRGKTLVNFFVEPSTRTRT' A
#
# COMPACT_ATOMS: atom_id res chain seq x y z
N MET A 1 -10.51 -14.21 11.92
CA MET A 1 -10.61 -13.35 10.72
C MET A 1 -9.52 -13.80 9.77
N THR A 2 -9.90 -14.38 8.64
CA THR A 2 -8.95 -14.88 7.63
C THR A 2 -8.25 -13.68 7.00
N THR A 3 -6.95 -13.53 7.20
CA THR A 3 -6.15 -12.48 6.55
C THR A 3 -6.19 -12.72 5.05
N ARG A 4 -6.82 -11.82 4.29
CA ARG A 4 -6.92 -11.92 2.81
C ARG A 4 -5.61 -11.63 2.09
N TRP A 5 -4.60 -11.14 2.83
CA TRP A 5 -3.24 -10.93 2.36
C TRP A 5 -2.26 -11.74 3.23
N THR A 6 -1.46 -12.60 2.60
CA THR A 6 -0.49 -13.48 3.29
C THR A 6 0.95 -13.28 2.81
N ARG A 7 1.19 -12.35 1.88
CA ARG A 7 2.51 -12.13 1.27
C ARG A 7 3.34 -11.18 2.12
N LYS A 8 4.63 -11.49 2.25
CA LYS A 8 5.63 -10.57 2.81
C LYS A 8 6.04 -9.50 1.79
N ASP A 9 6.32 -9.92 0.56
CA ASP A 9 6.90 -9.08 -0.50
C ASP A 9 5.94 -8.95 -1.69
N LEU A 10 5.92 -7.77 -2.35
CA LEU A 10 5.18 -7.51 -3.58
C LEU A 10 6.17 -7.30 -4.74
N LEU A 11 6.46 -8.36 -5.49
CA LEU A 11 7.42 -8.35 -6.59
C LEU A 11 6.76 -8.27 -7.98
N GLY A 12 5.47 -8.60 -8.07
CA GLY A 12 4.71 -8.59 -9.31
C GLY A 12 3.26 -9.04 -9.11
N LEU A 13 2.44 -8.87 -10.14
CA LEU A 13 1.01 -9.16 -10.07
C LEU A 13 0.63 -10.58 -10.54
N ARG A 14 1.51 -11.26 -11.28
CA ARG A 14 1.20 -12.54 -11.95
C ARG A 14 0.79 -13.65 -10.98
N GLU A 15 1.37 -13.67 -9.80
CA GLU A 15 1.12 -14.70 -8.78
C GLU A 15 0.02 -14.32 -7.79
N LEU A 16 -0.54 -13.10 -7.92
CA LEU A 16 -1.61 -12.65 -7.05
C LEU A 16 -2.92 -13.31 -7.48
N SER A 17 -3.63 -13.87 -6.51
CA SER A 17 -5.00 -14.30 -6.68
C SER A 17 -5.93 -13.10 -6.86
N ALA A 18 -7.12 -13.35 -7.44
CA ALA A 18 -8.15 -12.33 -7.56
C ALA A 18 -8.54 -11.74 -6.19
N ASP A 19 -8.58 -12.57 -5.15
CA ASP A 19 -8.94 -12.14 -3.79
C ASP A 19 -7.88 -11.21 -3.19
N GLU A 20 -6.59 -11.50 -3.39
CA GLU A 20 -5.48 -10.62 -2.96
C GLU A 20 -5.53 -9.27 -3.69
N LEU A 21 -5.83 -9.26 -4.99
CA LEU A 21 -5.98 -8.04 -5.77
C LEU A 21 -7.18 -7.20 -5.29
N ASN A 22 -8.34 -7.84 -5.14
CA ASN A 22 -9.55 -7.16 -4.65
C ASN A 22 -9.35 -6.60 -3.24
N PHE A 23 -8.64 -7.32 -2.36
CA PHE A 23 -8.31 -6.82 -1.03
C PHE A 23 -7.50 -5.51 -1.07
N VAL A 24 -6.50 -5.42 -1.95
CA VAL A 24 -5.70 -4.19 -2.13
C VAL A 24 -6.56 -3.06 -2.68
N LEU A 25 -7.43 -3.33 -3.65
CA LEU A 25 -8.32 -2.34 -4.25
C LEU A 25 -9.37 -1.81 -3.26
N GLU A 26 -10.02 -2.69 -2.49
CA GLU A 26 -10.96 -2.31 -1.42
C GLU A 26 -10.27 -1.45 -0.36
N THR A 27 -9.05 -1.83 0.03
CA THR A 27 -8.26 -1.05 1.00
C THR A 27 -7.90 0.32 0.43
N ALA A 28 -7.51 0.39 -0.84
CA ALA A 28 -7.15 1.65 -1.50
C ALA A 28 -8.35 2.61 -1.58
N ASP A 29 -9.55 2.11 -1.86
CA ASP A 29 -10.76 2.93 -1.91
C ASP A 29 -11.10 3.53 -0.54
N ALA A 30 -11.03 2.74 0.53
CA ALA A 30 -11.20 3.23 1.90
C ALA A 30 -10.16 4.30 2.28
N PHE A 31 -8.91 4.18 1.81
CA PHE A 31 -7.85 5.15 2.07
C PHE A 31 -7.97 6.44 1.24
N LYS A 32 -8.74 6.43 0.15
CA LYS A 32 -8.99 7.65 -0.65
C LYS A 32 -9.63 8.75 0.20
N GLU A 33 -10.55 8.37 1.10
CA GLU A 33 -11.18 9.27 2.06
C GLU A 33 -10.24 9.79 3.15
N VAL A 34 -9.13 9.10 3.42
CA VAL A 34 -8.11 9.57 4.38
C VAL A 34 -7.32 10.74 3.78
N GLY A 35 -7.08 10.71 2.46
CA GLY A 35 -6.38 11.77 1.74
C GLY A 35 -7.12 13.12 1.73
N THR A 36 -8.43 13.11 1.93
CA THR A 36 -9.29 14.31 1.98
C THR A 36 -9.42 14.91 3.39
N ARG A 37 -8.95 14.22 4.43
CA ARG A 37 -8.99 14.71 5.82
C ARG A 37 -7.90 15.76 6.05
N GLU A 38 -8.14 16.69 6.98
CA GLU A 38 -7.12 17.67 7.41
C GLU A 38 -5.85 16.97 7.93
N ILE A 39 -6.01 15.84 8.63
CA ILE A 39 -4.90 15.01 9.08
C ILE A 39 -4.80 13.79 8.17
N LYS A 40 -3.90 13.87 7.20
CA LYS A 40 -3.63 12.80 6.22
C LYS A 40 -2.82 11.61 6.78
N LYS A 41 -2.38 11.67 8.05
CA LYS A 41 -1.50 10.67 8.67
C LYS A 41 -2.29 9.71 9.55
N VAL A 42 -2.32 8.44 9.17
CA VAL A 42 -2.86 7.36 10.01
C VAL A 42 -1.83 6.88 11.03
N PRO A 43 -2.22 6.51 12.26
CA PRO A 43 -1.29 6.10 13.31
C PRO A 43 -0.65 4.72 13.08
N ALA A 44 -1.17 3.92 12.13
CA ALA A 44 -0.80 2.51 11.94
C ALA A 44 0.71 2.27 11.67
N LEU A 45 1.41 3.24 11.08
CA LEU A 45 2.84 3.14 10.75
C LEU A 45 3.73 4.00 11.66
N ARG A 46 3.21 4.50 12.79
CA ARG A 46 4.00 5.34 13.71
C ARG A 46 5.21 4.59 14.23
N GLY A 47 6.39 5.22 14.15
CA GLY A 47 7.66 4.60 14.56
C GLY A 47 8.23 3.60 13.55
N LYS A 48 7.69 3.53 12.33
CA LYS A 48 8.27 2.77 11.22
C LYS A 48 8.95 3.71 10.22
N THR A 49 10.06 3.24 9.64
CA THR A 49 10.81 3.95 8.60
C THR A 49 10.68 3.18 7.29
N LEU A 50 10.29 3.88 6.22
CA LEU A 50 10.27 3.35 4.86
C LEU A 50 11.49 3.86 4.09
N VAL A 51 12.24 2.95 3.47
CA VAL A 51 13.39 3.28 2.63
C VAL A 51 13.03 3.04 1.18
N ASN A 52 13.09 4.10 0.36
CA ASN A 52 12.86 4.03 -1.08
C ASN A 52 14.20 4.05 -1.82
N PHE A 53 14.49 3.00 -2.59
CA PHE A 53 15.68 2.89 -3.42
C PHE A 53 15.31 2.98 -4.89
N PHE A 54 15.96 3.89 -5.62
CA PHE A 54 15.76 4.11 -7.05
C PHE A 54 17.12 4.15 -7.74
N VAL A 55 17.39 3.21 -8.64
CA VAL A 55 18.58 3.24 -9.51
C VAL A 55 18.48 4.40 -10.50
N GLU A 56 17.27 4.65 -10.99
CA GLU A 56 16.92 5.75 -11.88
C GLU A 56 15.84 6.65 -11.25
N PRO A 57 15.93 7.99 -11.38
CA PRO A 57 14.94 8.89 -10.79
C PRO A 57 13.50 8.61 -11.27
N SER A 58 12.57 8.43 -10.33
CA SER A 58 11.13 8.24 -10.61
C SER A 58 10.25 9.09 -9.68
N THR A 59 9.86 10.28 -10.14
CA THR A 59 9.16 11.26 -9.30
C THR A 59 7.78 10.80 -8.86
N ARG A 60 6.95 10.27 -9.78
CA ARG A 60 5.58 9.82 -9.48
C ARG A 60 5.53 8.66 -8.48
N THR A 61 6.57 7.83 -8.44
CA THR A 61 6.63 6.67 -7.54
C THR A 61 7.11 7.06 -6.14
N ARG A 62 7.86 8.15 -6.02
CA ARG A 62 8.50 8.57 -4.77
C ARG A 62 7.59 9.43 -3.89
N THR A 63 6.77 10.30 -4.49
CA THR A 63 6.00 11.36 -3.81
C THR A 63 4.58 10.92 -3.49
#